data_AF-A0A0D6LKH8-F1
#
_entry.id   AF-A0A0D6LKH8-F1
#
_cell.length_a   1.000
_cell.length_b   1.000
_cell.length_c   1.000
_cell.angle_alpha   90.00
_cell.angle_beta   90.00
_cell.angle_gamma   90.00
#
_symmetry.space_group_name_H-M   'P 1'
#
loop_
_entity.id
_entity.type
_entity.pdbx_description
1 polymer ?
#
loop_
_entity_poly.entity_id
_entity_poly.type
_entity_poly.pdbx_seq_one_letter_code
_entity_poly.pdbx_strand_id
1 'polypeptide(L)'
;MLMAIEEELNEPIYPYFDWVAGTSTGALIATALAQGKTLRECQHIYLRFKDLIFDGWTRPYNASVLEMFMKEAIGEKSLDDIKYPRLMISTVKADYFPVKLEFMRNYRLPLSDEENAELGFTDPAEVPTWKALRRTSAAPMFFSPVDDKYIDGGIIANNPTLDLLAEVQLYNGINTYLVTATEGAPVDRSRSWCNTIGVPFFRLSAPLHKVRLLLIEKHFSSCVLLIRWH
;
A
#
# COMPACT_ATOMS: atom_id res chain seq x y z
N MET A 1 2.42 -6.68 -21.02
CA MET A 1 3.13 -5.39 -20.84
C MET A 1 4.34 -5.56 -19.93
N LEU A 2 4.18 -5.84 -18.62
CA LEU A 2 5.33 -6.02 -17.70
C LEU A 2 6.36 -7.04 -18.20
N MET A 3 5.90 -8.19 -18.72
CA MET A 3 6.80 -9.21 -19.30
C MET A 3 7.60 -8.69 -20.51
N ALA A 4 6.98 -7.88 -21.37
CA ALA A 4 7.67 -7.33 -22.53
C ALA A 4 8.75 -6.29 -22.13
N ILE A 5 8.51 -5.56 -21.03
CA ILE A 5 9.51 -4.62 -20.49
C ILE A 5 10.67 -5.39 -19.86
N GLU A 6 10.37 -6.47 -19.12
CA GLU A 6 11.40 -7.36 -18.54
C GLU A 6 12.24 -8.06 -19.62
N GLU A 7 11.61 -8.47 -20.73
CA GLU A 7 12.30 -9.03 -21.90
C GLU A 7 13.25 -8.02 -22.56
N GLU A 8 12.84 -6.75 -22.69
CA GLU A 8 13.67 -5.70 -23.27
C GLU A 8 14.81 -5.26 -22.35
N LEU A 9 14.57 -5.21 -21.03
CA LEU A 9 15.58 -4.84 -20.03
C LEU A 9 16.52 -5.99 -19.68
N ASN A 10 16.13 -7.24 -20.00
CA ASN A 10 16.84 -8.47 -19.67
C ASN A 10 17.20 -8.60 -18.17
N GLU A 11 16.41 -7.94 -17.31
CA GLU A 11 16.55 -7.88 -15.86
C GLU A 11 15.16 -7.74 -15.21
N PRO A 12 14.96 -8.29 -14.00
CA PRO A 12 13.66 -8.20 -13.32
C PRO A 12 13.30 -6.74 -13.06
N ILE A 13 12.10 -6.35 -13.49
CA ILE A 13 11.65 -4.95 -13.39
C ILE A 13 11.20 -4.60 -11.97
N TYR A 14 10.77 -5.59 -11.20
CA TYR A 14 10.11 -5.38 -9.93
C TYR A 14 11.01 -4.73 -8.84
N PRO A 15 12.30 -5.11 -8.70
CA PRO A 15 13.23 -4.46 -7.77
C PRO A 15 13.41 -2.95 -7.98
N TYR A 16 13.11 -2.43 -9.17
CA TYR A 16 13.20 -1.01 -9.48
C TYR A 16 12.12 -0.16 -8.83
N PHE A 17 11.07 -0.77 -8.26
CA PHE A 17 9.93 -0.02 -7.71
C PHE A 17 9.90 -0.06 -6.19
N ASP A 18 9.96 1.12 -5.57
CA ASP A 18 9.87 1.27 -4.11
C ASP A 18 8.42 1.23 -3.61
N TRP A 19 7.49 1.63 -4.47
CA TRP A 19 6.07 1.77 -4.16
C TRP A 19 5.23 1.06 -5.22
N VAL A 20 4.30 0.24 -4.76
CA VAL A 20 3.42 -0.55 -5.62
C VAL A 20 1.99 -0.40 -5.13
N ALA A 21 1.08 -0.08 -6.05
CA ALA A 21 -0.35 -0.10 -5.77
C ALA A 21 -1.10 -1.00 -6.72
N GLY A 22 -2.13 -1.64 -6.18
CA GLY A 22 -3.04 -2.46 -6.94
C GLY A 22 -4.48 -2.34 -6.47
N THR A 23 -5.40 -2.47 -7.42
CA THR A 23 -6.84 -2.59 -7.18
C THR A 23 -7.31 -3.95 -7.69
N SER A 24 -8.11 -4.67 -6.91
CA SER A 24 -8.71 -5.95 -7.28
C SER A 24 -7.64 -6.94 -7.76
N THR A 25 -7.75 -7.49 -8.98
CA THR A 25 -6.73 -8.39 -9.54
C THR A 25 -5.33 -7.77 -9.65
N GLY A 26 -5.23 -6.44 -9.82
CA GLY A 26 -3.96 -5.74 -9.79
C GLY A 26 -3.26 -5.84 -8.44
N ALA A 27 -4.01 -5.85 -7.35
CA ALA A 27 -3.47 -6.06 -6.00
C ALA A 27 -2.95 -7.49 -5.83
N LEU A 28 -3.64 -8.50 -6.38
CA LEU A 28 -3.19 -9.89 -6.33
C LEU A 28 -1.81 -10.05 -6.99
N ILE A 29 -1.63 -9.48 -8.18
CA ILE A 29 -0.37 -9.51 -8.91
C ILE A 29 0.70 -8.67 -8.18
N ALA A 30 0.35 -7.49 -7.69
CA ALA A 30 1.26 -6.62 -6.95
C ALA A 30 1.83 -7.30 -5.70
N THR A 31 0.96 -7.98 -4.94
CA THR A 31 1.34 -8.77 -3.76
C THR A 31 2.18 -9.98 -4.13
N ALA A 32 1.83 -10.70 -5.20
CA ALA A 32 2.61 -11.85 -5.67
C ALA A 32 4.05 -11.44 -6.00
N LEU A 33 4.21 -10.34 -6.73
CA LEU A 33 5.52 -9.77 -7.03
C LEU A 33 6.25 -9.29 -5.77
N ALA A 34 5.52 -8.69 -4.81
CA ALA A 34 6.09 -8.23 -3.53
C ALA A 34 6.68 -9.37 -2.70
N GLN A 35 6.15 -10.58 -2.85
CA GLN A 35 6.67 -11.80 -2.24
C GLN A 35 7.83 -12.43 -3.02
N GLY A 36 8.29 -11.81 -4.11
CA GLY A 36 9.39 -12.31 -4.94
C GLY A 36 8.99 -13.33 -6.00
N LYS A 37 7.69 -13.50 -6.30
CA LYS A 37 7.26 -14.34 -7.42
C LYS A 37 7.67 -13.71 -8.76
N THR A 38 7.98 -14.55 -9.73
CA THR A 38 8.30 -14.13 -11.10
C THR A 38 7.06 -13.64 -11.85
N LEU A 39 7.24 -12.85 -12.92
CA LEU A 39 6.12 -12.44 -13.77
C LEU A 39 5.37 -13.63 -14.40
N ARG A 40 6.08 -14.73 -14.70
CA ARG A 40 5.47 -15.95 -15.24
C ARG A 40 4.58 -16.64 -14.22
N GLU A 41 5.02 -16.72 -12.96
CA GLU A 41 4.17 -17.23 -11.87
C GLU A 41 2.96 -16.33 -11.65
N CYS A 42 3.15 -15.01 -11.70
CA CYS A 42 2.04 -14.05 -11.61
C CYS A 42 1.02 -14.24 -12.76
N GLN A 43 1.51 -14.52 -13.98
CA GLN A 43 0.65 -14.85 -15.12
C GLN A 43 -0.14 -16.14 -14.86
N HIS A 44 0.49 -17.19 -14.34
CA HIS A 44 -0.21 -18.42 -13.99
C HIS A 44 -1.27 -18.21 -12.91
N ILE A 45 -0.96 -17.42 -11.87
CA ILE A 45 -1.92 -17.03 -10.82
C ILE A 45 -3.11 -16.31 -11.47
N TYR A 46 -2.86 -15.36 -12.37
CA TYR A 46 -3.92 -14.63 -13.06
C TYR A 46 -4.81 -15.54 -13.92
N LEU A 47 -4.22 -16.45 -14.69
CA LEU A 47 -4.98 -17.38 -15.55
C LEU A 47 -5.87 -18.31 -14.70
N ARG A 48 -5.31 -18.90 -13.63
CA ARG A 48 -6.10 -19.72 -12.69
C ARG A 48 -7.21 -18.92 -12.02
N PHE A 49 -6.94 -17.68 -11.63
CA PHE A 49 -7.93 -16.77 -11.07
C PHE A 49 -9.06 -16.50 -12.09
N LYS A 50 -8.71 -16.21 -13.35
CA LYS A 50 -9.69 -15.98 -14.41
C LYS A 50 -10.60 -17.19 -14.59
N ASP A 51 -10.05 -18.39 -14.72
CA ASP A 51 -10.86 -19.60 -14.93
C ASP A 51 -11.82 -19.81 -13.75
N LEU A 52 -11.33 -19.63 -12.52
CA LEU A 52 -12.12 -19.74 -11.29
C LEU A 52 -13.29 -18.74 -11.22
N ILE A 53 -13.09 -17.53 -11.73
CA ILE A 53 -14.10 -16.45 -11.71
C ILE A 53 -15.07 -16.58 -12.89
N PHE A 54 -14.59 -16.91 -14.09
CA PHE A 54 -15.40 -16.83 -15.31
C PHE A 54 -16.04 -18.15 -15.75
N ASP A 55 -15.64 -19.31 -15.19
CA ASP A 55 -16.29 -20.60 -15.49
C ASP A 55 -17.56 -20.85 -14.63
N GLY A 56 -17.81 -20.03 -13.60
CA GLY A 56 -19.02 -20.12 -12.78
C GLY A 56 -20.24 -19.51 -13.48
N TRP A 57 -21.15 -20.35 -13.99
CA TRP A 57 -22.41 -19.89 -14.62
C TRP A 57 -23.42 -19.29 -13.63
N THR A 58 -23.19 -19.38 -12.32
CA THR A 58 -24.10 -18.89 -11.27
C THR A 58 -23.43 -17.78 -10.44
N ARG A 59 -24.03 -16.59 -10.52
CA ARG A 59 -23.72 -15.45 -9.64
C ARG A 59 -24.73 -15.43 -8.48
N PRO A 60 -24.33 -15.06 -7.26
CA PRO A 60 -22.99 -14.66 -6.84
C PRO A 60 -22.02 -15.85 -6.75
N TYR A 61 -20.74 -15.58 -7.04
CA TYR A 61 -19.68 -16.59 -6.98
C TYR A 61 -19.38 -17.01 -5.54
N ASN A 62 -18.92 -18.26 -5.37
CA ASN A 62 -18.62 -18.81 -4.05
C ASN A 62 -17.44 -18.08 -3.40
N ALA A 63 -17.73 -17.33 -2.33
CA ALA A 63 -16.75 -16.56 -1.58
C ALA A 63 -15.63 -17.43 -0.96
N SER A 64 -15.96 -18.65 -0.55
CA SER A 64 -15.03 -19.60 0.07
C SER A 64 -14.02 -20.14 -0.95
N VAL A 65 -14.44 -20.35 -2.19
CA VAL A 65 -13.55 -20.79 -3.28
C VAL A 65 -12.51 -19.71 -3.59
N LEU A 66 -12.93 -18.45 -3.62
CA LEU A 66 -12.02 -17.32 -3.80
C LEU A 66 -11.06 -17.16 -2.61
N GLU A 67 -11.54 -17.33 -1.38
CA GLU A 67 -10.70 -17.31 -0.19
C GLU A 67 -9.63 -18.43 -0.22
N MET A 68 -10.02 -19.66 -0.53
CA MET A 68 -9.09 -20.78 -0.68
C MET A 68 -8.04 -20.50 -1.75
N PHE A 69 -8.46 -19.96 -2.89
CA PHE A 69 -7.53 -19.56 -3.95
C PHE A 69 -6.52 -18.51 -3.48
N MET A 70 -6.96 -17.46 -2.76
CA MET A 70 -6.07 -16.43 -2.25
C MET A 70 -5.06 -17.00 -1.24
N LYS A 71 -5.51 -17.89 -0.35
CA LYS A 71 -4.65 -18.58 0.62
C LYS A 71 -3.63 -19.48 -0.08
N GLU A 72 -4.02 -20.19 -1.13
CA GLU A 72 -3.12 -21.04 -1.92
C GLU A 72 -2.09 -20.21 -2.70
N ALA A 73 -2.53 -19.15 -3.38
CA ALA A 73 -1.67 -18.36 -4.27
C ALA A 73 -0.67 -17.48 -3.51
N ILE A 74 -1.06 -16.93 -2.35
CA ILE A 74 -0.31 -15.89 -1.63
C ILE A 74 0.11 -16.33 -0.23
N GLY A 75 -0.64 -17.22 0.40
CA GLY A 75 -0.39 -17.67 1.77
C GLY A 75 -1.21 -16.93 2.82
N GLU A 76 -1.06 -17.37 4.06
CA GLU A 76 -1.86 -16.89 5.21
C GLU A 76 -1.18 -15.80 6.04
N LYS A 77 0.02 -15.38 5.64
CA LYS A 77 0.80 -14.39 6.39
C LYS A 77 0.16 -12.99 6.35
N SER A 78 0.47 -12.19 7.36
CA SER A 78 0.05 -10.79 7.45
C SER A 78 0.74 -9.90 6.42
N LEU A 79 0.16 -8.72 6.16
CA LEU A 79 0.77 -7.73 5.28
C LEU A 79 2.14 -7.27 5.78
N ASP A 80 2.36 -7.29 7.11
CA ASP A 80 3.65 -6.95 7.72
C ASP A 80 4.82 -7.87 7.31
N ASP A 81 4.56 -9.10 6.86
CA ASP A 81 5.62 -10.01 6.37
C ASP A 81 6.30 -9.47 5.10
N ILE A 82 5.58 -8.65 4.33
CA ILE A 82 6.11 -8.00 3.12
C ILE A 82 6.80 -6.71 3.56
N LYS A 83 8.13 -6.73 3.71
CA LYS A 83 8.90 -5.54 4.15
C LYS A 83 9.23 -4.57 3.02
N TYR A 84 9.38 -5.08 1.80
CA TYR A 84 9.69 -4.27 0.62
C TYR A 84 9.16 -4.98 -0.63
N PRO A 85 8.63 -4.25 -1.63
CA PRO A 85 8.39 -2.81 -1.65
C PRO A 85 7.15 -2.40 -0.84
N ARG A 86 6.91 -1.09 -0.74
CA ARG A 86 5.72 -0.55 -0.06
C ARG A 86 4.49 -0.81 -0.91
N LEU A 87 3.59 -1.62 -0.37
CA LEU A 87 2.40 -2.11 -1.03
C LEU A 87 1.17 -1.36 -0.51
N MET A 88 0.35 -0.85 -1.43
CA MET A 88 -0.93 -0.23 -1.15
C MET A 88 -2.05 -0.94 -1.92
N ILE A 89 -3.06 -1.41 -1.21
CA ILE A 89 -4.22 -2.12 -1.77
C ILE A 89 -5.47 -1.30 -1.51
N SER A 90 -6.21 -0.94 -2.56
CA SER A 90 -7.45 -0.17 -2.45
C SER A 90 -8.66 -1.05 -2.09
N THR A 91 -9.52 -0.59 -1.19
CA THR A 91 -10.80 -1.24 -0.86
C THR A 91 -11.84 -0.19 -0.51
N VAL A 92 -13.12 -0.48 -0.70
CA VAL A 92 -14.19 0.45 -0.29
C VAL A 92 -14.88 -0.09 0.96
N LYS A 93 -15.01 0.77 1.96
CA LYS A 93 -15.82 0.52 3.15
C LYS A 93 -17.24 1.04 2.90
N ALA A 94 -18.20 0.13 2.94
CA ALA A 94 -19.60 0.33 2.60
C ALA A 94 -20.55 0.17 3.78
N ASP A 95 -20.04 0.28 5.01
CA ASP A 95 -20.81 0.19 6.26
C ASP A 95 -21.58 1.48 6.60
N TYR A 96 -21.35 2.57 5.87
CA TYR A 96 -22.07 3.83 6.00
C TYR A 96 -22.16 4.57 4.66
N PHE A 97 -23.05 5.57 4.60
CA PHE A 97 -23.22 6.45 3.45
C PHE A 97 -22.73 7.88 3.78
N PRO A 98 -21.93 8.53 2.92
CA PRO A 98 -21.36 8.00 1.67
C PRO A 98 -20.27 6.95 1.96
N VAL A 99 -20.17 5.95 1.08
CA VAL A 99 -19.10 4.94 1.12
C VAL A 99 -17.73 5.62 1.06
N LYS A 100 -16.72 5.07 1.74
CA LYS A 100 -15.36 5.64 1.74
C LYS A 100 -14.34 4.66 1.20
N LEU A 101 -13.38 5.22 0.46
CA LEU A 101 -12.18 4.50 0.04
C LEU A 101 -11.25 4.35 1.23
N GLU A 102 -10.73 3.13 1.42
CA GLU A 102 -9.77 2.76 2.44
C GLU A 102 -8.60 2.04 1.77
N PHE A 103 -7.40 2.22 2.30
CA PHE A 103 -6.19 1.59 1.76
C PHE A 103 -5.56 0.67 2.79
N MET A 104 -5.33 -0.58 2.39
CA MET A 104 -4.66 -1.58 3.19
C MET A 104 -3.18 -1.59 2.78
N ARG A 105 -2.29 -1.44 3.75
CA ARG A 105 -0.87 -1.12 3.52
C ARG A 105 0.01 -2.10 4.28
N ASN A 106 1.21 -2.34 3.79
CA ASN A 106 2.25 -3.07 4.52
C ASN A 106 3.17 -2.15 5.37
N TYR A 107 2.88 -0.84 5.41
CA TYR A 107 3.66 0.14 6.17
C TYR A 107 2.74 1.08 6.95
N ARG A 108 3.31 1.70 7.98
CA ARG A 108 2.73 2.82 8.72
C ARG A 108 3.54 4.08 8.50
N LEU A 109 2.94 5.22 8.83
CA LEU A 109 3.68 6.48 8.94
C LEU A 109 4.58 6.42 10.19
N PRO A 110 5.76 7.05 10.17
CA PRO A 110 6.65 7.15 11.33
C PRO A 110 6.13 8.15 12.38
N LEU A 111 4.85 8.01 12.72
CA LEU A 111 4.08 8.78 13.68
C LEU A 111 3.63 7.86 14.83
N SER A 112 3.01 8.42 15.86
CA SER A 112 2.39 7.62 16.93
C SER A 112 1.25 6.74 16.41
N ASP A 113 0.88 5.70 17.15
CA ASP A 113 -0.24 4.83 16.77
C ASP A 113 -1.59 5.60 16.77
N GLU A 114 -1.74 6.58 17.66
CA GLU A 114 -2.92 7.46 17.72
C GLU A 114 -3.05 8.30 16.44
N GLU A 115 -1.96 8.96 16.02
CA GLU A 115 -1.94 9.75 14.77
C GLU A 115 -2.14 8.86 13.53
N ASN A 116 -1.55 7.67 13.50
CA ASN A 116 -1.80 6.71 12.43
C ASN A 116 -3.28 6.31 12.37
N ALA A 117 -3.92 6.03 13.52
CA ALA A 117 -5.32 5.68 13.58
C ALA A 117 -6.24 6.83 13.10
N GLU A 118 -5.94 8.07 13.49
CA GLU A 118 -6.66 9.27 13.01
C GLU A 118 -6.54 9.47 11.49
N LEU A 119 -5.37 9.15 10.92
CA LEU A 119 -5.10 9.22 9.48
C LEU A 119 -5.60 7.98 8.71
N GLY A 120 -6.18 6.98 9.39
CA GLY A 120 -6.70 5.76 8.76
C GLY A 120 -5.63 4.74 8.36
N PHE A 121 -4.48 4.73 9.04
CA PHE A 121 -3.44 3.71 8.92
C PHE A 121 -3.68 2.62 9.96
N THR A 122 -4.06 1.44 9.50
CA THR A 122 -4.26 0.24 10.33
C THR A 122 -2.94 -0.49 10.59
N ASP A 123 -2.92 -1.45 11.53
CA ASP A 123 -1.76 -2.33 11.69
C ASP A 123 -1.62 -3.31 10.51
N PRO A 124 -0.49 -3.30 9.78
CA PRO A 124 -0.23 -4.34 8.80
C PRO A 124 -0.16 -5.75 9.42
N ALA A 125 0.17 -5.87 10.71
CA ALA A 125 0.24 -7.15 11.40
C ALA A 125 -1.13 -7.76 11.69
N GLU A 126 -2.17 -6.92 11.87
CA GLU A 126 -3.54 -7.36 12.15
C GLU A 126 -4.29 -7.84 10.90
N VAL A 127 -3.77 -7.53 9.70
CA VAL A 127 -4.44 -7.81 8.44
C VAL A 127 -3.73 -8.95 7.71
N PRO A 128 -4.35 -10.14 7.63
CA PRO A 128 -3.87 -11.20 6.74
C PRO A 128 -3.90 -10.76 5.28
N THR A 129 -2.85 -11.09 4.54
CA THR A 129 -2.69 -10.68 3.14
C THR A 129 -3.81 -11.21 2.25
N TRP A 130 -4.20 -12.48 2.43
CA TRP A 130 -5.33 -13.07 1.69
C TRP A 130 -6.64 -12.33 1.97
N LYS A 131 -6.84 -11.83 3.19
CA LYS A 131 -8.04 -11.09 3.59
C LYS A 131 -8.05 -9.71 2.94
N ALA A 132 -6.89 -9.06 2.84
CA ALA A 132 -6.74 -7.82 2.09
C ALA A 132 -7.11 -7.97 0.61
N LEU A 133 -6.59 -9.03 -0.02
CA LEU A 133 -6.89 -9.37 -1.42
C LEU A 133 -8.35 -9.74 -1.64
N ARG A 134 -8.98 -10.41 -0.66
CA ARG A 134 -10.40 -10.75 -0.73
C ARG A 134 -11.29 -9.51 -0.66
N ARG A 135 -10.95 -8.53 0.19
CA ARG A 135 -11.67 -7.24 0.33
C ARG A 135 -11.62 -6.43 -0.96
N THR A 136 -10.43 -6.24 -1.54
CA THR A 136 -10.25 -5.48 -2.79
C THR A 136 -10.89 -6.14 -4.01
N SER A 137 -11.09 -7.46 -4.00
CA SER A 137 -11.69 -8.21 -5.12
C SER A 137 -13.19 -8.48 -4.96
N ALA A 138 -13.84 -7.93 -3.92
CA ALA A 138 -15.25 -8.19 -3.60
C ALA A 138 -16.20 -7.33 -4.46
N ALA A 139 -16.20 -7.55 -5.77
CA ALA A 139 -16.97 -6.73 -6.70
C ALA A 139 -18.48 -6.87 -6.45
N PRO A 140 -19.23 -5.77 -6.28
CA PRO A 140 -20.68 -5.82 -6.15
C PRO A 140 -21.30 -6.58 -7.32
N MET A 141 -22.37 -7.33 -7.07
CA MET A 141 -23.01 -8.27 -8.02
C MET A 141 -22.27 -9.58 -8.30
N PHE A 142 -20.97 -9.65 -8.01
CA PHE A 142 -20.16 -10.86 -8.25
C PHE A 142 -19.83 -11.60 -6.96
N PHE A 143 -19.53 -10.87 -5.89
CA PHE A 143 -19.14 -11.42 -4.59
C PHE A 143 -19.91 -10.77 -3.45
N SER A 144 -20.18 -11.55 -2.40
CA SER A 144 -20.64 -11.00 -1.12
C SER A 144 -19.56 -10.09 -0.50
N PRO A 145 -19.95 -9.02 0.21
CA PRO A 145 -19.03 -8.18 0.97
C PRO A 145 -18.22 -8.98 1.98
N VAL A 146 -17.00 -8.55 2.26
CA VAL A 146 -16.14 -9.16 3.28
C VAL A 146 -16.36 -8.46 4.62
N ASP A 147 -16.49 -9.25 5.69
CA ASP A 147 -16.83 -8.76 7.04
C ASP A 147 -18.12 -7.91 7.09
N ASP A 148 -19.03 -8.08 6.13
CA ASP A 148 -20.24 -7.26 5.91
C ASP A 148 -19.99 -5.75 5.73
N LYS A 149 -18.73 -5.35 5.47
CA LYS A 149 -18.31 -3.95 5.44
C LYS A 149 -17.51 -3.59 4.20
N TYR A 150 -16.74 -4.51 3.63
CA TYR A 150 -15.75 -4.21 2.59
C TYR A 150 -16.19 -4.75 1.23
N ILE A 151 -16.08 -3.89 0.22
CA ILE A 151 -16.36 -4.18 -1.19
C ILE A 151 -15.18 -3.73 -2.07
N ASP A 152 -15.21 -4.13 -3.34
CA ASP A 152 -14.12 -3.91 -4.30
C ASP A 152 -13.68 -2.44 -4.40
N GLY A 153 -12.35 -2.25 -4.36
CA GLY A 153 -11.72 -0.94 -4.48
C GLY A 153 -12.04 -0.23 -5.79
N GLY A 154 -12.28 -1.00 -6.86
CA GLY A 154 -12.54 -0.54 -8.22
C GLY A 154 -13.86 0.23 -8.40
N ILE A 155 -14.76 0.19 -7.41
CA ILE A 155 -15.99 1.02 -7.44
C ILE A 155 -15.65 2.50 -7.35
N ILE A 156 -14.65 2.86 -6.53
CA ILE A 156 -14.24 4.26 -6.31
C ILE A 156 -12.84 4.51 -6.93
N ALA A 157 -11.90 3.60 -6.70
CA ALA A 157 -10.50 3.72 -7.13
C ALA A 157 -10.09 2.61 -8.11
N ASN A 158 -10.66 2.64 -9.32
CA ASN A 158 -10.20 1.80 -10.44
C ASN A 158 -8.80 2.24 -10.97
N ASN A 159 -8.28 3.37 -10.49
CA ASN A 159 -6.94 3.81 -10.83
C ASN A 159 -6.24 4.43 -9.60
N PRO A 160 -5.53 3.62 -8.80
CA PRO A 160 -4.89 4.10 -7.57
C PRO A 160 -3.63 4.95 -7.83
N THR A 161 -3.38 5.40 -9.06
CA THR A 161 -2.17 6.20 -9.40
C THR A 161 -2.14 7.50 -8.62
N LEU A 162 -3.23 8.27 -8.65
CA LEU A 162 -3.27 9.57 -7.98
C LEU A 162 -3.21 9.39 -6.46
N ASP A 163 -3.93 8.39 -5.95
CA ASP A 163 -3.91 8.03 -4.53
C ASP A 163 -2.50 7.64 -4.08
N LEU A 164 -1.80 6.81 -4.86
CA LEU A 164 -0.44 6.39 -4.55
C LEU A 164 0.54 7.56 -4.60
N LEU A 165 0.40 8.48 -5.57
CA LEU A 165 1.24 9.67 -5.63
C LEU A 165 1.01 10.58 -4.42
N ALA A 166 -0.24 10.77 -4.01
CA ALA A 166 -0.57 11.54 -2.79
C ALA A 166 0.00 10.87 -1.54
N GLU A 167 -0.05 9.55 -1.47
CA GLU A 167 0.49 8.74 -0.38
C GLU A 167 2.02 8.83 -0.29
N VAL A 168 2.72 8.77 -1.42
CA VAL A 168 4.18 8.97 -1.51
C VAL A 168 4.54 10.38 -1.05
N GLN A 169 3.79 11.40 -1.48
CA GLN A 169 4.00 12.78 -1.06
C GLN A 169 3.76 12.96 0.45
N LEU A 170 2.70 12.35 0.99
CA LEU A 170 2.40 12.37 2.42
C LEU A 170 3.55 11.74 3.22
N TYR A 171 4.00 10.56 2.81
CA TYR A 171 5.08 9.85 3.49
C TYR A 171 6.39 10.64 3.48
N ASN A 172 6.77 11.19 2.32
CA ASN A 172 7.97 12.00 2.19
C ASN A 172 7.86 13.34 2.94
N GLY A 173 6.68 13.96 2.93
CA GLY A 173 6.39 15.18 3.67
C GLY A 173 6.51 14.99 5.18
N ILE A 174 5.98 13.89 5.72
CA ILE A 174 6.10 13.55 7.14
C ILE A 174 7.55 13.27 7.51
N ASN A 175 8.29 12.50 6.73
CA ASN A 175 9.72 12.28 6.99
C ASN A 175 10.51 13.58 7.00
N THR A 176 10.26 14.47 6.04
CA THR A 176 10.92 15.77 5.97
C THR A 176 10.56 16.61 7.19
N TYR A 177 9.29 16.63 7.58
CA TYR A 177 8.82 17.34 8.77
C TYR A 177 9.48 16.79 10.04
N LEU A 178 9.54 15.48 10.22
CA LEU A 178 10.15 14.85 11.39
C LEU A 178 11.65 15.10 11.47
N VAL A 179 12.37 15.14 10.35
CA VAL A 179 13.82 15.42 10.32
C VAL A 179 14.12 16.91 10.53
N THR A 180 13.23 17.79 10.07
CA THR A 180 13.34 19.24 10.23
C THR A 180 12.60 19.78 11.45
N ALA A 181 12.03 18.88 12.25
CA ALA A 181 11.23 19.24 13.41
C ALA A 181 12.07 20.07 14.37
N THR A 182 11.50 21.19 14.77
CA THR A 182 12.15 22.10 15.71
C THR A 182 12.20 21.50 17.11
N GLU A 183 11.48 20.42 17.41
CA GLU A 183 11.47 19.74 18.70
C GLU A 183 11.45 18.20 18.53
N GLY A 184 11.78 17.46 19.58
CA GLY A 184 11.77 15.99 19.59
C GLY A 184 13.07 15.35 19.08
N ALA A 185 12.94 14.16 18.50
CA ALA A 185 14.05 13.25 18.20
C ALA A 185 15.25 13.87 17.45
N PRO A 186 15.10 14.77 16.45
CA PRO A 186 16.26 15.39 15.80
C PRO A 186 17.06 16.30 16.72
N VAL A 187 16.37 17.04 17.59
CA VAL A 187 17.00 17.93 18.58
C VAL A 187 17.68 17.11 19.66
N ASP A 188 17.04 16.04 20.12
CA ASP A 188 17.61 15.16 21.15
C ASP A 188 18.85 14.43 20.64
N ARG A 189 18.83 13.96 19.38
CA ARG A 189 20.03 13.39 18.74
C ARG A 189 21.14 14.41 18.59
N SER A 190 20.83 15.62 18.11
CA SER A 190 21.82 16.68 17.93
C SER A 190 22.43 17.12 19.27
N ARG A 191 21.61 17.27 20.31
CA ARG A 191 22.05 17.55 21.69
C ARG A 191 22.94 16.43 22.24
N SER A 192 22.53 15.17 22.06
CA SER A 192 23.30 14.00 22.51
C SER A 192 24.65 13.91 21.80
N TRP A 193 24.68 14.22 20.50
CA TRP A 193 25.92 14.29 19.73
C TRP A 193 26.84 15.40 20.22
N CYS A 194 26.32 16.63 20.42
CA CYS A 194 27.08 17.74 20.98
C CYS A 194 27.66 17.41 22.37
N ASN A 195 26.87 16.78 23.24
CA ASN A 195 27.33 16.29 24.54
C ASN A 195 28.46 15.25 24.40
N THR A 196 28.37 14.34 23.41
CA THR A 196 29.38 13.29 23.17
C THR A 196 30.74 13.89 22.77
N ILE A 197 30.73 14.96 21.98
CA ILE A 197 31.95 15.65 21.54
C ILE A 197 32.36 16.79 22.49
N GLY A 198 31.70 16.94 23.63
CA GLY A 198 32.02 17.94 24.66
C GLY A 198 31.77 19.38 24.23
N VAL A 199 30.95 19.62 23.20
CA VAL A 199 30.64 20.98 22.73
C VAL A 199 29.28 21.45 23.26
N PRO A 200 29.15 22.74 23.65
CA PRO A 200 27.88 23.29 24.05
C PRO A 200 26.88 23.29 22.89
N PHE A 201 25.67 22.78 23.13
CA PHE A 201 24.57 22.80 22.19
C PHE A 201 23.86 24.15 22.24
N PHE A 202 23.98 24.95 21.16
CA PHE A 202 23.24 26.20 21.00
C PHE A 202 22.16 26.03 19.93
N ARG A 203 20.96 26.52 20.21
CA ARG A 203 19.82 26.46 19.28
C ARG A 203 19.27 27.86 19.01
N LEU A 204 19.28 28.26 17.74
CA LEU A 204 18.58 29.45 17.26
C LEU A 204 17.19 29.02 16.79
N SER A 205 16.16 29.35 17.55
CA SER A 205 14.77 29.03 17.19
C SER A 205 14.03 30.31 16.83
N ALA A 206 13.86 30.59 15.54
CA ALA A 206 12.71 31.39 15.14
C ALA A 206 11.50 30.45 15.11
N PRO A 207 10.38 30.74 15.80
CA PRO A 207 9.18 29.93 15.64
C PRO A 207 8.71 30.05 14.19
N LEU A 208 8.89 28.98 13.41
CA LEU A 208 8.19 28.83 12.14
C LEU A 208 6.72 28.66 12.51
N HIS A 209 5.96 29.76 12.45
CA HIS A 209 4.51 29.78 12.61
C HIS A 209 3.93 28.67 11.74
N LYS A 210 3.22 27.69 12.34
CA LYS A 210 2.56 26.53 11.70
C LYS A 210 2.34 26.76 10.20
N VAL A 211 3.33 26.42 9.38
CA VAL A 211 3.24 26.59 7.93
C VAL A 211 2.43 25.40 7.44
N ARG A 212 1.15 25.69 7.19
CA ARG A 212 0.23 24.97 6.33
C ARG A 212 1.02 24.26 5.23
N LEU A 213 0.94 22.92 5.18
CA LEU A 213 1.51 22.05 4.14
C LEU A 213 1.38 22.73 2.76
N LEU A 214 2.45 23.36 2.31
CA LEU A 214 2.57 23.93 0.99
C LEU A 214 3.63 23.10 0.28
N LEU A 215 3.12 22.38 -0.72
CA LEU A 215 3.82 21.74 -1.82
C LEU A 215 5.23 22.29 -2.03
N ILE A 216 6.24 21.47 -1.74
CA ILE A 216 7.59 21.70 -2.25
C ILE A 216 7.90 20.52 -3.17
N GLU A 217 7.70 20.77 -4.47
CA GLU A 217 8.43 20.08 -5.52
C GLU A 217 9.93 20.20 -5.27
N LYS A 218 10.64 19.07 -5.10
CA LYS A 218 11.97 18.84 -5.69
C LYS A 218 12.47 17.42 -5.42
N HIS A 219 12.86 16.77 -6.52
CA HIS A 219 13.53 15.47 -6.65
C HIS A 219 12.70 14.23 -6.28
N PHE A 220 11.95 13.74 -7.28
CA PHE A 220 11.44 12.38 -7.31
C PHE A 220 12.61 11.41 -7.59
N SER A 221 12.87 10.51 -6.65
CA SER A 221 13.72 9.32 -6.87
C SER A 221 13.01 8.02 -6.50
N SER A 222 11.69 8.07 -6.30
CA SER A 222 10.87 6.90 -6.00
C SER A 222 10.19 6.40 -7.26
N CYS A 223 10.47 5.16 -7.65
CA CYS A 223 9.82 4.53 -8.79
C CYS A 223 8.52 3.86 -8.35
N VAL A 224 7.44 4.13 -9.08
CA VAL A 224 6.08 3.69 -8.77
C VAL A 224 5.60 2.65 -9.79
N LEU A 225 5.22 1.46 -9.32
CA LEU A 225 4.58 0.45 -10.17
C LEU A 225 3.09 0.42 -9.93
N LEU A 226 2.34 0.65 -11.00
CA LEU A 226 0.90 0.47 -11.02
C LEU A 226 0.56 -0.81 -11.76
N ILE A 227 -0.26 -1.66 -11.14
CA ILE A 227 -0.86 -2.80 -11.83
C ILE A 227 -2.35 -2.53 -11.96
N ARG A 228 -2.75 -2.10 -13.16
CA ARG A 228 -4.14 -1.86 -13.53
C ARG A 228 -4.66 -3.01 -14.39
N TRP A 229 -5.94 -3.32 -14.22
CA TRP A 229 -6.67 -4.16 -15.16
C TRP A 229 -7.71 -3.33 -15.93
N HIS A 230 -7.92 -3.68 -17.20
CA HIS A 230 -8.92 -3.14 -18.12
C HIS A 230 -9.83 -4.27 -18.58
#